data_AF-Q9XKF0-F1
#
_entry.id   AF-Q9XKF0-F1
#
_cell.length_a   1.000
_cell.length_b   1.000
_cell.length_c   1.000
_cell.angle_alpha   90.00
_cell.angle_beta   90.00
_cell.angle_gamma   90.00
#
_symmetry.space_group_name_H-M   'P 1'
#
loop_
_entity.id
_entity.type
_entity.pdbx_description
1 polymer ?
#
loop_
_entity_poly.entity_id
_entity_poly.type
_entity_poly.pdbx_seq_one_letter_code
_entity_poly.pdbx_strand_id
1 'polypeptide(L)' 'MISLISIMMFIFIMWESMATNRQILFPTHTTSSIEWLQNSPPPEHSYSELPTIIK' A
#
# COMPACT_ATOMS: atom_id res chain seq x y z
N MET A 1 -15.84 11.67 -23.50
CA MET A 1 -16.20 10.26 -23.20
C MET A 1 -15.04 9.44 -22.65
N ILE A 2 -13.80 9.61 -23.14
CA ILE A 2 -12.63 8.90 -22.59
C ILE A 2 -12.49 9.05 -21.07
N SER A 3 -12.71 10.24 -20.51
CA SER A 3 -12.62 10.49 -19.06
C SER A 3 -13.64 9.73 -18.21
N LEU A 4 -14.85 9.50 -18.74
CA LEU A 4 -15.88 8.73 -18.04
C LEU A 4 -15.53 7.24 -18.04
N ILE A 5 -15.06 6.74 -19.19
CA ILE A 5 -14.61 5.35 -19.33
C ILE A 5 -13.40 5.08 -18.42
N SER A 6 -12.45 6.01 -18.31
CA SER A 6 -11.29 5.83 -17.41
C SER A 6 -11.69 5.74 -15.94
N ILE A 7 -12.70 6.50 -15.49
CA ILE A 7 -13.18 6.43 -14.09
C ILE A 7 -13.87 5.09 -13.83
N MET A 8 -14.72 4.62 -14.77
CA MET A 8 -15.34 3.30 -14.63
C MET A 8 -14.30 2.18 -14.57
N MET A 9 -13.25 2.25 -15.41
CA MET A 9 -12.14 1.31 -15.37
C MET A 9 -11.35 1.38 -14.07
N PHE A 10 -11.10 2.59 -13.55
CA PHE A 10 -10.41 2.77 -12.27
C PHE A 10 -11.17 2.11 -11.10
N ILE A 11 -12.49 2.29 -11.04
CA ILE A 11 -13.34 1.64 -10.04
C ILE A 11 -13.28 0.12 -10.16
N PHE A 12 -13.32 -0.41 -11.39
CA PHE A 12 -13.22 -1.85 -11.62
C PHE A 12 -11.88 -2.43 -11.16
N ILE A 13 -10.76 -1.76 -11.45
CA ILE A 13 -9.42 -2.18 -11.01
C ILE A 13 -9.34 -2.21 -9.48
N MET A 14 -9.86 -1.17 -8.80
CA MET A 14 -9.89 -1.14 -7.34
C MET A 14 -10.71 -2.29 -6.77
N TRP A 15 -11.91 -2.53 -7.29
CA TRP A 15 -12.77 -3.63 -6.86
C TRP A 15 -12.13 -5.02 -7.07
N GLU A 16 -11.54 -5.25 -8.24
CA GLU A 16 -10.86 -6.51 -8.58
C GLU A 16 -9.68 -6.79 -7.65
N SER A 17 -8.90 -5.75 -7.32
CA SER A 17 -7.75 -5.86 -6.42
C SER A 17 -8.16 -6.27 -5.00
N MET A 18 -9.27 -5.71 -4.50
CA MET A 18 -9.82 -6.05 -3.18
C MET A 18 -10.45 -7.44 -3.16
N ALA A 19 -11.11 -7.85 -4.25
CA ALA A 19 -11.74 -9.17 -4.35
C ALA A 19 -10.70 -10.31 -4.37
N THR A 20 -9.55 -10.09 -5.01
CA THR A 20 -8.50 -11.12 -5.18
C THR A 20 -7.49 -11.21 -4.05
N ASN A 21 -7.43 -10.23 -3.14
CA ASN A 21 -6.57 -10.22 -1.93
C ASN A 21 -5.13 -10.70 -2.18
N ARG A 22 -4.48 -10.19 -3.24
CA ARG A 22 -3.12 -10.58 -3.61
C ARG A 22 -2.12 -10.11 -2.55
N GLN A 23 -1.38 -11.04 -1.95
CA GLN A 23 -0.33 -10.73 -0.97
C GLN A 23 0.93 -10.19 -1.67
N ILE A 24 1.58 -9.21 -1.05
CA ILE A 24 2.83 -8.62 -1.53
C ILE A 24 3.99 -9.50 -1.05
N LEU A 25 4.70 -10.16 -1.98
CA LEU A 25 5.84 -11.02 -1.65
C LEU A 25 7.17 -10.23 -1.61
N PHE A 26 7.33 -9.27 -2.52
CA PHE A 26 8.54 -8.45 -2.63
C PHE A 26 8.14 -7.00 -2.92
N PRO A 27 8.32 -6.06 -1.96
CA PRO A 27 8.05 -4.66 -2.21
C PRO A 27 9.08 -4.09 -3.19
N THR A 28 8.62 -3.32 -4.17
CA THR A 28 9.48 -2.65 -5.17
C THR A 28 9.82 -1.21 -4.77
N HIS A 29 9.31 -0.75 -3.62
CA HIS A 29 9.55 0.59 -3.11
C HIS A 29 10.98 0.74 -2.58
N THR A 30 11.57 1.92 -2.75
CA THR A 30 12.83 2.28 -2.08
C THR A 30 12.52 2.69 -0.64
N THR A 31 13.36 2.27 0.32
CA THR A 31 13.17 2.54 1.76
C THR A 31 13.53 3.98 2.14
N SER A 32 13.00 4.97 1.41
CA SER A 32 13.23 6.40 1.65
C SER A 32 12.40 6.95 2.81
N SER A 33 11.24 6.36 3.08
CA SER A 33 10.41 6.63 4.26
C SER A 33 10.24 5.38 5.13
N ILE A 34 10.07 5.60 6.44
CA ILE A 34 10.01 4.53 7.44
C ILE A 34 8.72 3.70 7.36
N GLU A 35 7.67 4.23 6.72
CA GLU A 35 6.40 3.53 6.52
C GLU A 35 6.57 2.27 5.65
N TRP A 36 7.48 2.30 4.67
CA TRP A 36 7.75 1.16 3.78
C TRP A 36 8.51 0.03 4.45
N LEU A 37 9.00 0.23 5.68
CA LEU A 37 9.61 -0.81 6.50
C LEU A 37 8.55 -1.62 7.28
N GLN A 38 7.31 -1.13 7.37
CA GLN A 38 6.23 -1.82 8.05
C GLN A 38 5.63 -2.94 7.19
N ASN A 39 4.95 -3.89 7.84
CA ASN A 39 4.15 -4.89 7.14
C ASN A 39 2.95 -4.24 6.43
N SER A 40 2.45 -4.91 5.39
CA SER A 40 1.22 -4.52 4.69
C SER A 40 0.14 -5.60 4.90
N PRO A 41 -0.93 -5.34 5.68
CA PRO A 41 -1.22 -4.11 6.44
C PRO A 41 -0.39 -3.98 7.73
N PRO A 42 -0.20 -2.76 8.26
CA PRO A 42 0.47 -2.55 9.53
C PRO A 42 -0.41 -3.06 10.69
N PRO A 43 0.19 -3.53 11.79
CA PRO A 43 -0.55 -3.87 12.99
C PRO A 43 -1.03 -2.60 13.71
N GLU A 44 -2.08 -2.73 14.52
CA GLU A 44 -2.70 -1.63 15.29
C GLU A 44 -1.69 -0.85 16.14
N HIS A 45 -0.74 -1.59 16.74
CA HIS A 45 0.45 -1.02 17.37
C HIS A 45 1.67 -1.29 16.50
N SER A 46 1.98 -0.36 15.60
CA SER A 46 3.02 -0.54 14.58
C SER A 46 4.45 -0.43 15.10
N TYR A 47 4.66 0.17 16.26
CA TYR A 47 5.99 0.31 16.89
C TYR A 47 5.92 -0.01 18.38
N SER A 48 6.91 -0.74 18.89
CA SER A 48 7.11 -0.96 20.34
C SER A 48 7.71 0.27 21.03
N GLU A 49 8.46 1.08 20.28
CA GLU A 49 9.15 2.27 20.75
C GLU A 49 9.14 3.34 19.64
N LEU A 50 9.30 4.61 20.00
CA LEU A 50 9.34 5.67 19.00
C LEU A 50 10.54 5.44 18.08
N PRO A 51 10.33 5.41 16.75
CA PRO A 51 11.45 5.26 15.84
C PRO A 51 12.39 6.46 15.99
N THR A 52 13.57 6.22 16.54
CA THR A 52 14.64 7.21 16.54
C THR A 52 15.08 7.41 15.10
N ILE A 53 14.92 8.63 14.60
CA ILE A 53 15.54 9.03 13.34
C ILE A 53 17.04 8.91 13.58
N ILE A 54 17.66 7.82 13.11
CA ILE A 54 19.11 7.74 13.03
C ILE A 54 19.49 8.81 12.02
N LYS A 55 20.04 9.90 12.55
CA LYS A 55 20.55 11.00 11.75
C LYS A 55 21.84 10.57 11.06
#